data_AF-A0A2V6YBE7-F1
#
_entry.id   AF-A0A2V6YBE7-F1
#
_cell.length_a   1.000
_cell.length_b   1.000
_cell.length_c   1.000
_cell.angle_alpha   90.00
_cell.angle_beta   90.00
_cell.angle_gamma   90.00
#
_symmetry.space_group_name_H-M   'P 1'
#
loop_
_entity.id
_entity.type
_entity.pdbx_description
1 polymer ?
#
loop_
_entity_poly.entity_id
_entity_poly.type
_entity_poly.pdbx_seq_one_letter_code
_entity_poly.pdbx_strand_id
1 'polypeptide(L)'
;MLLTNGRIYLMDAWDTVVDTLVVRDGRVAFAGRRSDVNVSSAEEVVDLGGRAVVPGLVDAHGHLMHLARGRLTLDAGGARSEAEVAERVAARAATTPRGEWLGGRGWDQNRWPERQWPTRASLDRAAPHHPVALTRIDGHATWANSAALAAAGIDRATPEPTGGRILRDERGEPTGVLIDTAQRLIQRAEPRPSPDRFDQAVAEAIDECLAAGLTGIHEMGAELYAIASYRRLVERGRFPFRNYVAVAARSESTWAVYRENGPETIGDGRVVVGALKLMADGALGSRGAALHDAYCDDPGNTGLVLIPSDEITRLTLEAAGLGFQVCVHAIGDRANTLTLDALEAALARGPWPDHRFRVEHAQILTERDIPRFRRLGALPSMQATHCTSDMEWAAERLGPDRLRGAYAWRSLLETGVVIAGGSDFPVESPSPFHGLYAAVARRPRSGEDRGWQPEQRMTREEAMRSFTSWNAYASRQEGELGTLEPGKHADLVVLSEDVFTCPEDRIKDITPVLTLVGGDVVFRGTHSPA
;
A
#
# COMPACT_ATOMS: atom_id res chain seq x y z
N MET A 1 -30.57 9.30 6.87
CA MET A 1 -30.62 7.83 6.89
C MET A 1 -30.55 7.32 8.34
N LEU A 2 -31.31 6.28 8.67
CA LEU A 2 -31.28 5.56 9.95
C LEU A 2 -30.79 4.12 9.70
N LEU A 3 -29.70 3.73 10.34
CA LEU A 3 -29.21 2.35 10.36
C LEU A 3 -29.61 1.73 11.70
N THR A 4 -30.26 0.57 11.71
CA THR A 4 -30.74 -0.05 12.95
C THR A 4 -30.64 -1.57 12.93
N ASN A 5 -30.90 -2.22 14.07
CA ASN A 5 -30.79 -3.67 14.26
C ASN A 5 -29.38 -4.17 13.88
N GLY A 6 -28.34 -3.42 14.22
CA GLY A 6 -26.94 -3.79 13.99
C GLY A 6 -26.20 -4.12 15.28
N ARG A 7 -24.98 -4.63 15.12
CA ARG A 7 -23.95 -4.60 16.16
C ARG A 7 -22.88 -3.61 15.73
N ILE A 8 -23.08 -2.34 16.05
CA ILE A 8 -22.30 -1.22 15.52
C ILE A 8 -21.17 -0.90 16.48
N TYR A 9 -19.95 -1.19 16.06
CA TYR A 9 -18.72 -0.90 16.79
C TYR A 9 -18.28 0.54 16.48
N LEU A 10 -18.33 1.43 17.47
CA LEU A 10 -17.93 2.82 17.24
C LEU A 10 -16.41 2.97 17.15
N MET A 11 -15.66 2.06 17.79
CA MET A 11 -14.20 2.10 17.94
C MET A 11 -13.67 3.37 18.60
N ASP A 12 -14.52 4.04 19.38
CA ASP A 12 -14.14 5.15 20.26
C ASP A 12 -13.16 4.68 21.37
N ALA A 13 -12.78 5.59 22.25
CA ALA A 13 -11.86 5.28 23.35
C ALA A 13 -12.42 4.28 24.37
N TRP A 14 -13.72 3.98 24.32
CA TRP A 14 -14.44 3.12 25.27
C TRP A 14 -14.88 1.77 24.66
N ASP A 15 -14.52 1.52 23.40
CA ASP A 15 -14.95 0.36 22.61
C ASP A 15 -16.48 0.19 22.62
N THR A 16 -17.21 1.31 22.52
CA THR A 16 -18.67 1.34 22.58
C THR A 16 -19.28 0.54 21.43
N VAL A 17 -20.28 -0.29 21.76
CA VAL A 17 -21.11 -1.03 20.81
C VAL A 17 -22.57 -0.61 20.96
N VAL A 18 -23.21 -0.22 19.86
CA VAL A 18 -24.60 0.26 19.81
C VAL A 18 -25.41 -0.51 18.77
N ASP A 19 -26.73 -0.32 18.76
CA ASP A 19 -27.63 -1.00 17.80
C ASP A 19 -28.15 -0.10 16.68
N THR A 20 -27.98 1.22 16.83
CA THR A 20 -28.58 2.23 15.95
C THR A 20 -27.64 3.41 15.70
N LEU A 21 -27.60 3.86 14.45
CA LEU A 21 -26.84 5.03 14.01
C LEU A 21 -27.72 5.92 13.11
N VAL A 22 -27.70 7.24 13.33
CA VAL A 22 -28.37 8.22 12.47
C VAL A 22 -27.32 8.97 11.67
N VAL A 23 -27.48 8.99 10.36
CA VAL A 23 -26.65 9.75 9.43
C VAL A 23 -27.44 10.95 8.90
N ARG A 24 -26.82 12.13 8.96
CA ARG A 24 -27.34 13.38 8.40
C ARG A 24 -26.19 14.17 7.78
N ASP A 25 -26.40 14.68 6.58
CA ASP A 25 -25.42 15.50 5.83
C ASP A 25 -24.02 14.86 5.79
N GLY A 26 -24.02 13.54 5.57
CA GLY A 26 -22.82 12.69 5.50
C GLY A 26 -22.03 12.51 6.79
N ARG A 27 -22.62 12.86 7.94
CA ARG A 27 -22.01 12.72 9.28
C ARG A 27 -22.87 11.88 10.21
N VAL A 28 -22.22 11.28 11.20
CA VAL A 28 -22.89 10.61 12.31
C VAL A 28 -23.57 11.68 13.17
N ALA A 29 -24.90 11.71 13.18
CA ALA A 29 -25.68 12.61 14.01
C ALA A 29 -26.01 12.01 15.38
N PHE A 30 -26.11 10.68 15.46
CA PHE A 30 -26.40 9.94 16.68
C PHE A 30 -25.89 8.50 16.58
N ALA A 31 -25.41 7.96 17.70
CA ALA A 31 -25.05 6.54 17.86
C ALA A 31 -25.52 6.08 19.24
N GLY A 32 -26.36 5.05 19.30
CA GLY A 32 -26.99 4.64 20.55
C GLY A 32 -28.06 3.57 20.37
N ARG A 33 -29.07 3.55 21.25
CA ARG A 33 -30.14 2.56 21.20
C ARG A 33 -31.27 3.00 20.30
N ARG A 34 -31.94 2.03 19.69
CA ARG A 34 -33.11 2.23 18.83
C ARG A 34 -34.26 2.93 19.55
N SER A 35 -34.43 2.70 20.85
CA SER A 35 -35.46 3.33 21.69
C SER A 35 -35.33 4.85 21.78
N ASP A 36 -34.13 5.38 21.52
CA ASP A 36 -33.79 6.78 21.76
C ASP A 36 -34.01 7.63 20.48
N VAL A 37 -34.42 7.00 19.38
CA VAL A 37 -34.61 7.64 18.07
C VAL A 37 -36.06 7.55 17.61
N ASN A 38 -36.63 8.70 17.24
CA ASN A 38 -37.93 8.75 16.56
C ASN A 38 -37.77 8.47 15.06
N VAL A 39 -38.32 7.36 14.57
CA VAL A 39 -38.17 6.92 13.17
C VAL A 39 -39.06 7.67 12.19
N SER A 40 -40.13 8.31 12.68
CA SER A 40 -41.04 9.06 11.80
C SER A 40 -40.38 10.24 11.07
N SER A 41 -39.19 10.67 11.51
CA SER A 41 -38.40 11.71 10.87
C SER A 41 -37.25 11.20 9.98
N ALA A 42 -37.12 9.88 9.81
CA ALA A 42 -36.08 9.31 8.95
C ALA A 42 -36.57 9.21 7.49
N GLU A 43 -35.78 9.75 6.56
CA GLU A 43 -36.04 9.64 5.11
C GLU A 43 -35.82 8.23 4.57
N GLU A 44 -34.86 7.51 5.16
CA GLU A 44 -34.48 6.14 4.79
C GLU A 44 -34.14 5.38 6.07
N VAL A 45 -34.60 4.13 6.16
CA VAL A 45 -34.34 3.21 7.26
C VAL A 45 -33.75 1.93 6.70
N VAL A 46 -32.56 1.56 7.13
CA VAL A 46 -31.86 0.32 6.75
C VAL A 46 -31.82 -0.60 7.96
N ASP A 47 -32.42 -1.78 7.82
CA ASP A 47 -32.33 -2.86 8.79
C ASP A 47 -31.04 -3.67 8.55
N LEU A 48 -30.10 -3.62 9.48
CA LEU A 48 -28.80 -4.28 9.38
C LEU A 48 -28.86 -5.80 9.65
N GLY A 49 -30.01 -6.33 10.07
CA GLY A 49 -30.23 -7.77 10.23
C GLY A 49 -29.27 -8.43 11.23
N GLY A 50 -28.95 -7.75 12.32
CA GLY A 50 -28.03 -8.17 13.38
C GLY A 50 -26.54 -8.14 13.00
N ARG A 51 -26.18 -7.61 11.82
CA ARG A 51 -24.78 -7.65 11.33
C ARG A 51 -23.86 -6.71 12.08
N ALA A 52 -22.59 -7.09 12.12
CA ALA A 52 -21.53 -6.23 12.60
C ALA A 52 -21.32 -5.05 11.65
N VAL A 53 -21.19 -3.86 12.22
CA VAL A 53 -20.83 -2.63 11.50
C VAL A 53 -19.59 -2.03 12.14
N VAL A 54 -18.63 -1.66 11.31
CA VAL A 54 -17.34 -1.06 11.74
C VAL A 54 -17.14 0.29 11.03
N PRO A 55 -16.29 1.19 11.57
CA PRO A 55 -15.88 2.37 10.83
C PRO A 55 -15.27 1.98 9.48
N GLY A 56 -15.36 2.89 8.51
CA GLY A 56 -14.81 2.70 7.18
C GLY A 56 -13.34 2.30 7.24
N LEU A 57 -12.99 1.22 6.54
CA LEU A 57 -11.63 0.70 6.55
C LEU A 57 -10.76 1.59 5.64
N VAL A 58 -9.57 1.93 6.11
CA VAL A 58 -8.59 2.73 5.37
C VAL A 58 -7.31 1.91 5.23
N ASP A 59 -6.73 1.87 4.04
CA ASP A 59 -5.40 1.29 3.84
C ASP A 59 -4.34 2.40 3.97
N ALA A 60 -3.50 2.37 5.00
CA ALA A 60 -2.53 3.45 5.21
C ALA A 60 -1.31 3.38 4.29
N HIS A 61 -1.20 2.38 3.42
CA HIS A 61 -0.14 2.30 2.42
C HIS A 61 -0.64 1.53 1.20
N GLY A 62 -1.11 2.24 0.19
CA GLY A 62 -1.51 1.64 -1.08
C GLY A 62 -1.06 2.47 -2.27
N HIS A 63 -1.21 1.89 -3.46
CA HIS A 63 -0.88 2.52 -4.72
C HIS A 63 -2.05 2.44 -5.70
N LEU A 64 -3.07 3.29 -5.53
CA LEU A 64 -4.25 3.36 -6.40
C LEU A 64 -3.86 3.65 -7.84
N MET A 65 -2.88 4.53 -8.05
CA MET A 65 -2.31 4.79 -9.36
C MET A 65 -1.75 3.50 -10.00
N HIS A 66 -1.06 2.66 -9.23
CA HIS A 66 -0.50 1.41 -9.75
C HIS A 66 -1.57 0.34 -9.96
N LEU A 67 -2.58 0.27 -9.09
CA LEU A 67 -3.75 -0.61 -9.27
C LEU A 67 -4.50 -0.26 -10.56
N ALA A 68 -4.76 1.03 -10.78
CA ALA A 68 -5.36 1.53 -12.02
C ALA A 68 -4.51 1.20 -13.26
N ARG A 69 -3.19 1.40 -13.19
CA ARG A 69 -2.28 1.03 -14.29
C ARG A 69 -2.29 -0.48 -14.57
N GLY A 70 -2.36 -1.32 -13.54
CA GLY A 70 -2.46 -2.77 -13.67
C GLY A 70 -3.65 -3.22 -14.52
N ARG A 71 -4.77 -2.49 -14.46
CA ARG A 71 -5.97 -2.74 -15.28
C ARG A 71 -5.77 -2.44 -16.77
N LEU A 72 -4.79 -1.62 -17.10
CA LEU A 72 -4.48 -1.23 -18.48
C LEU A 72 -3.45 -2.16 -19.14
N THR A 73 -2.73 -2.94 -18.33
CA THR A 73 -1.57 -3.72 -18.74
C THR A 73 -1.85 -5.23 -18.67
N LEU A 74 -0.88 -6.05 -19.07
CA LEU A 74 -0.94 -7.50 -18.97
C LEU A 74 -0.70 -7.96 -17.53
N ASP A 75 -1.52 -8.89 -17.03
CA ASP A 75 -1.27 -9.60 -15.77
C ASP A 75 -0.36 -10.83 -15.97
N ALA A 76 0.87 -10.74 -15.47
CA ALA A 76 1.85 -11.83 -15.42
C ALA A 76 1.85 -12.58 -14.06
N GLY A 77 0.94 -12.23 -13.16
CA GLY A 77 0.77 -12.81 -11.83
C GLY A 77 0.38 -14.29 -11.85
N GLY A 78 0.92 -15.06 -10.90
CA GLY A 78 0.61 -16.49 -10.75
C GLY A 78 1.17 -17.40 -11.84
N ALA A 79 1.93 -16.87 -12.80
CA ALA A 79 2.68 -17.68 -13.75
C ALA A 79 3.76 -18.49 -13.02
N ARG A 80 3.87 -19.77 -13.35
CA ARG A 80 4.76 -20.74 -12.68
C ARG A 80 6.11 -20.92 -13.39
N SER A 81 6.31 -20.26 -14.53
CA SER A 81 7.57 -20.29 -15.29
C SER A 81 7.73 -19.07 -16.19
N GLU A 82 8.96 -18.83 -16.68
CA GLU A 82 9.25 -17.84 -17.73
C GLU A 82 8.40 -18.09 -19.00
N ALA A 83 8.18 -19.37 -19.35
CA ALA A 83 7.42 -19.76 -20.53
C ALA A 83 5.94 -19.36 -20.43
N GLU A 84 5.31 -19.59 -19.28
CA GLU A 84 3.91 -19.18 -19.06
C GLU A 84 3.72 -17.66 -19.17
N VAL A 85 4.69 -16.86 -18.69
CA VAL A 85 4.64 -15.40 -18.88
C VAL A 85 4.75 -15.05 -20.37
N ALA A 86 5.68 -15.68 -21.10
CA ALA A 86 5.85 -15.47 -22.53
C ALA A 86 4.59 -15.84 -23.33
N GLU A 87 3.86 -16.90 -22.95
CA GLU A 87 2.58 -17.27 -23.56
C GLU A 87 1.51 -16.19 -23.37
N ARG A 88 1.39 -15.63 -22.15
CA ARG A 88 0.47 -14.51 -21.88
C ARG A 88 0.82 -13.27 -22.68
N VAL A 89 2.11 -12.98 -22.84
CA VAL A 89 2.60 -11.88 -23.69
C VAL A 89 2.22 -12.12 -25.15
N ALA A 90 2.43 -13.33 -25.67
CA ALA A 90 2.07 -13.67 -27.05
C ALA A 90 0.56 -13.54 -27.29
N ALA A 91 -0.27 -13.99 -26.35
CA ALA A 91 -1.73 -13.85 -26.42
C ALA A 91 -2.16 -12.37 -26.47
N ARG A 92 -1.53 -11.51 -25.66
CA ARG A 92 -1.80 -10.07 -25.68
C ARG A 92 -1.29 -9.39 -26.94
N ALA A 93 -0.11 -9.76 -27.42
CA ALA A 93 0.46 -9.26 -28.66
C ALA A 93 -0.47 -9.53 -29.86
N ALA A 94 -1.09 -10.71 -29.93
CA ALA A 94 -2.00 -11.09 -31.02
C ALA A 94 -3.23 -10.18 -31.17
N THR A 95 -3.63 -9.47 -30.11
CA THR A 95 -4.80 -8.57 -30.11
C THR A 95 -4.42 -7.10 -30.04
N THR A 96 -3.12 -6.80 -29.98
CA THR A 96 -2.60 -5.43 -29.83
C THR A 96 -2.11 -4.92 -31.20
N PRO A 97 -2.47 -3.68 -31.60
CA PRO A 97 -1.96 -3.11 -32.85
C PRO A 97 -0.43 -3.13 -32.92
N ARG A 98 0.10 -3.51 -34.09
CA ARG A 98 1.54 -3.68 -34.33
C ARG A 98 2.32 -2.44 -33.90
N GLY A 99 3.38 -2.62 -33.11
CA GLY A 99 4.26 -1.54 -32.66
C GLY A 99 3.80 -0.82 -31.39
N GLU A 100 2.57 -1.06 -30.92
CA GLU A 100 2.15 -0.57 -29.60
C GLU A 100 2.88 -1.31 -28.48
N TRP A 101 3.13 -0.60 -27.39
CA TRP A 101 3.79 -1.13 -26.21
C TRP A 101 2.91 -2.14 -25.47
N LEU A 102 3.55 -3.21 -25.00
CA LEU A 102 2.97 -4.20 -24.11
C LEU A 102 3.59 -4.05 -22.72
N GLY A 103 2.95 -3.22 -21.91
CA GLY A 103 3.23 -3.16 -20.47
C GLY A 103 2.58 -4.34 -19.74
N GLY A 104 3.13 -4.72 -18.59
CA GLY A 104 2.55 -5.72 -17.70
C GLY A 104 3.17 -5.72 -16.30
N ARG A 105 2.58 -6.48 -15.38
CA ARG A 105 3.10 -6.63 -14.02
C ARG A 105 2.82 -8.02 -13.45
N GLY A 106 3.58 -8.44 -12.45
CA GLY A 106 3.17 -9.50 -11.51
C GLY A 106 4.00 -10.77 -11.58
N TRP A 107 4.98 -10.85 -12.47
CA TRP A 107 5.87 -12.01 -12.52
C TRP A 107 6.71 -12.11 -11.25
N ASP A 108 7.01 -13.34 -10.83
CA ASP A 108 7.84 -13.63 -9.67
C ASP A 108 8.65 -14.91 -9.90
N GLN A 109 9.92 -14.74 -10.22
CA GLN A 109 10.81 -15.87 -10.46
C GLN A 109 11.07 -16.71 -9.22
N ASN A 110 10.85 -16.18 -8.00
CA ASN A 110 11.02 -16.96 -6.77
C ASN A 110 10.00 -18.11 -6.69
N ARG A 111 8.88 -18.01 -7.41
CA ARG A 111 7.84 -19.05 -7.50
C ARG A 111 8.08 -20.06 -8.61
N TRP A 112 9.10 -19.84 -9.45
CA TRP A 112 9.41 -20.75 -10.56
C TRP A 112 10.35 -21.86 -10.09
N PRO A 113 10.28 -23.07 -10.66
CA PRO A 113 11.17 -24.16 -10.31
C PRO A 113 12.66 -23.80 -10.40
N GLU A 114 13.04 -23.00 -11.40
CA GLU A 114 14.43 -22.64 -11.66
C GLU A 114 14.95 -21.52 -10.75
N ARG A 115 14.05 -20.71 -10.16
CA ARG A 115 14.37 -19.52 -9.32
C ARG A 115 15.39 -18.55 -9.93
N GLN A 116 15.49 -18.51 -11.26
CA GLN A 116 16.44 -17.70 -12.01
C GLN A 116 15.77 -16.47 -12.61
N TRP A 117 16.54 -15.39 -12.79
CA TRP A 117 16.07 -14.22 -13.52
C TRP A 117 15.73 -14.58 -14.98
N PRO A 118 14.63 -14.06 -15.53
CA PRO A 118 14.27 -14.31 -16.93
C PRO A 118 15.17 -13.54 -17.90
N THR A 119 15.09 -13.86 -19.19
CA THR A 119 15.89 -13.20 -20.23
C THR A 119 15.03 -12.54 -21.31
N ARG A 120 15.54 -11.49 -21.97
CA ARG A 120 14.85 -10.78 -23.06
C ARG A 120 14.44 -11.69 -24.22
N ALA A 121 15.16 -12.81 -24.39
CA ALA A 121 14.99 -13.72 -25.52
C ALA A 121 13.61 -14.38 -25.58
N SER A 122 12.97 -14.70 -24.46
CA SER A 122 11.62 -15.29 -24.49
C SER A 122 10.55 -14.24 -24.82
N LEU A 123 10.69 -13.00 -24.36
CA LEU A 123 9.82 -11.89 -24.77
C LEU A 123 10.02 -11.50 -26.24
N ASP A 124 11.25 -11.54 -26.74
CA ASP A 124 11.55 -11.29 -28.16
C ASP A 124 10.83 -12.29 -29.06
N ARG A 125 10.78 -13.57 -28.65
CA ARG A 125 10.02 -14.61 -29.37
C ARG A 125 8.51 -14.43 -29.24
N ALA A 126 8.03 -14.06 -28.05
CA ALA A 126 6.61 -13.92 -27.76
C ALA A 126 5.96 -12.73 -28.49
N ALA A 127 6.68 -11.61 -28.62
CA ALA A 127 6.16 -10.38 -29.22
C ALA A 127 7.23 -9.66 -30.06
N PRO A 128 7.63 -10.22 -31.22
CA PRO A 128 8.75 -9.71 -32.04
C PRO A 128 8.51 -8.34 -32.68
N HIS A 129 7.31 -7.78 -32.52
CA HIS A 129 6.86 -6.54 -33.17
C HIS A 129 6.36 -5.49 -32.18
N HIS A 130 6.54 -5.75 -30.88
CA HIS A 130 6.09 -4.88 -29.81
C HIS A 130 7.24 -4.67 -28.82
N PRO A 131 7.47 -3.43 -28.37
CA PRO A 131 8.21 -3.21 -27.14
C PRO A 131 7.45 -3.86 -25.97
N VAL A 132 8.12 -4.70 -25.19
CA VAL A 132 7.53 -5.36 -24.01
C VAL A 132 8.32 -4.97 -22.77
N ALA A 133 7.61 -4.56 -21.71
CA ALA A 133 8.18 -4.30 -20.39
C ALA A 133 7.23 -4.81 -19.30
N LEU A 134 7.70 -5.75 -18.49
CA LEU A 134 6.93 -6.38 -17.42
C LEU A 134 7.56 -6.07 -16.06
N THR A 135 6.83 -5.45 -15.17
CA THR A 135 7.29 -5.17 -13.80
C THR A 135 7.10 -6.39 -12.90
N ARG A 136 8.08 -6.70 -12.05
CA ARG A 136 8.03 -7.78 -11.08
C ARG A 136 6.93 -7.53 -10.04
N ILE A 137 6.44 -8.59 -9.38
CA ILE A 137 5.38 -8.51 -8.36
C ILE A 137 5.66 -7.52 -7.23
N ASP A 138 6.92 -7.28 -6.89
CA ASP A 138 7.33 -6.32 -5.84
C ASP A 138 7.64 -4.92 -6.38
N GLY A 139 7.60 -4.70 -7.70
CA GLY A 139 7.93 -3.40 -8.29
C GLY A 139 9.43 -3.08 -8.38
N HIS A 140 10.33 -3.96 -7.90
CA HIS A 140 11.76 -3.69 -7.82
C HIS A 140 12.58 -4.21 -9.00
N ALA A 141 11.93 -4.83 -10.00
CA ALA A 141 12.58 -5.19 -11.26
C ALA A 141 11.64 -5.03 -12.46
N THR A 142 12.20 -4.68 -13.61
CA THR A 142 11.51 -4.68 -14.91
C THR A 142 12.22 -5.65 -15.84
N TRP A 143 11.43 -6.53 -16.47
CA TRP A 143 11.86 -7.46 -17.51
C TRP A 143 11.41 -6.95 -18.87
N ALA A 144 12.37 -6.58 -19.71
CA ALA A 144 12.15 -5.94 -21.00
C ALA A 144 12.74 -6.76 -22.16
N ASN A 145 12.08 -6.68 -23.32
CA ASN A 145 12.57 -7.28 -24.56
C ASN A 145 13.55 -6.36 -25.30
N SER A 146 14.15 -6.85 -26.38
CA SER A 146 15.13 -6.10 -27.17
C SER A 146 14.54 -4.81 -27.78
N ALA A 147 13.26 -4.84 -28.20
CA ALA A 147 12.58 -3.66 -28.73
C ALA A 147 12.38 -2.55 -27.68
N ALA A 148 12.02 -2.91 -26.44
CA ALA A 148 11.89 -1.97 -25.34
C ALA A 148 13.25 -1.41 -24.88
N LEU A 149 14.30 -2.25 -24.80
CA LEU A 149 15.66 -1.81 -24.53
C LEU A 149 16.14 -0.79 -25.59
N ALA A 150 15.91 -1.08 -26.87
CA ALA A 150 16.26 -0.18 -27.97
C ALA A 150 15.49 1.15 -27.91
N ALA A 151 14.19 1.12 -27.60
CA ALA A 151 13.38 2.33 -27.44
C ALA A 151 13.86 3.21 -26.27
N ALA A 152 14.44 2.60 -25.23
CA ALA A 152 15.06 3.30 -24.11
C ALA A 152 16.54 3.66 -24.32
N GLY A 153 17.12 3.31 -25.47
CA GLY A 153 18.54 3.56 -25.76
C GLY A 153 19.51 2.77 -24.89
N ILE A 154 19.12 1.58 -24.42
CA ILE A 154 19.91 0.74 -23.51
C ILE A 154 20.71 -0.29 -24.30
N ASP A 155 22.01 -0.33 -24.05
CA ASP A 155 22.99 -1.20 -24.70
C ASP A 155 24.09 -1.71 -23.73
N ARG A 156 25.13 -2.32 -24.30
CA ARG A 156 26.31 -2.79 -23.55
C ARG A 156 27.06 -1.68 -22.81
N ALA A 157 27.09 -0.47 -23.36
CA ALA A 157 27.85 0.66 -22.83
C ALA A 157 27.04 1.51 -21.83
N THR A 158 25.74 1.27 -21.69
CA THR A 158 24.86 2.01 -20.79
C THR A 158 25.33 1.87 -19.33
N PRO A 159 25.67 2.98 -18.65
CA PRO A 159 26.10 2.93 -17.26
C PRO A 159 24.93 2.57 -16.33
N GLU A 160 25.26 1.95 -15.19
CA GLU A 160 24.27 1.73 -14.14
C GLU A 160 23.98 3.05 -13.40
N PRO A 161 22.71 3.43 -13.22
CA PRO A 161 22.38 4.60 -12.41
C PRO A 161 22.63 4.32 -10.93
N THR A 162 22.92 5.36 -10.14
CA THR A 162 23.01 5.25 -8.67
C THR A 162 21.78 4.56 -8.10
N GLY A 163 21.98 3.53 -7.27
CA GLY A 163 20.89 2.77 -6.66
C GLY A 163 20.07 1.94 -7.66
N GLY A 164 20.66 1.52 -8.78
CA GLY A 164 20.04 0.64 -9.75
C GLY A 164 21.06 -0.26 -10.43
N ARG A 165 20.61 -1.40 -10.95
CA ARG A 165 21.48 -2.39 -11.61
C ARG A 165 20.89 -2.83 -12.94
N ILE A 166 21.74 -3.00 -13.95
CA ILE A 166 21.36 -3.59 -15.24
C ILE A 166 21.97 -4.98 -15.28
N LEU A 167 21.16 -6.05 -15.19
CA LEU A 167 21.70 -7.40 -15.24
C LEU A 167 22.25 -7.69 -16.64
N ARG A 168 23.52 -8.08 -16.70
CA ARG A 168 24.26 -8.36 -17.93
C ARG A 168 24.73 -9.81 -17.97
N ASP A 169 24.80 -10.37 -19.17
CA ASP A 169 25.36 -11.72 -19.38
C ASP A 169 26.90 -11.69 -19.38
N GLU A 170 27.52 -12.86 -19.60
CA GLU A 170 28.98 -13.02 -19.65
C GLU A 170 29.66 -12.18 -20.74
N ARG A 171 28.92 -11.72 -21.76
CA ARG A 171 29.41 -10.86 -22.85
C ARG A 171 29.18 -9.37 -22.58
N GLY A 172 28.58 -9.04 -21.43
CA GLY A 172 28.21 -7.69 -21.03
C GLY A 172 26.88 -7.20 -21.63
N GLU A 173 26.17 -8.04 -22.37
CA GLU A 173 24.91 -7.65 -23.01
C GLU A 173 23.78 -7.55 -21.97
N PRO A 174 22.90 -6.53 -22.00
CA PRO A 174 21.76 -6.45 -21.10
C PRO A 174 20.85 -7.68 -21.24
N THR A 175 20.66 -8.44 -20.17
CA THR A 175 19.77 -9.61 -20.16
C THR A 175 18.30 -9.24 -20.37
N GLY A 176 17.94 -7.97 -20.18
CA GLY A 176 16.55 -7.50 -20.16
C GLY A 176 16.01 -7.23 -18.77
N VAL A 177 16.74 -7.59 -17.70
CA VAL A 177 16.33 -7.32 -16.32
C VAL A 177 17.03 -6.06 -15.78
N LEU A 178 16.22 -5.09 -15.36
CA LEU A 178 16.65 -3.84 -14.75
C LEU A 178 16.11 -3.76 -13.32
N ILE A 179 16.98 -3.51 -12.35
CA ILE A 179 16.66 -3.52 -10.92
C ILE A 179 16.63 -2.09 -10.38
N ASP A 180 15.64 -1.79 -9.54
CA ASP A 180 15.46 -0.52 -8.82
C ASP A 180 15.56 0.71 -9.74
N THR A 181 16.51 1.62 -9.50
CA THR A 181 16.59 2.89 -10.25
C THR A 181 16.81 2.70 -11.75
N ALA A 182 17.37 1.56 -12.17
CA ALA A 182 17.56 1.23 -13.59
C ALA A 182 16.24 1.08 -14.35
N GLN A 183 15.15 0.69 -13.69
CA GLN A 183 13.82 0.56 -14.31
C GLN A 183 13.33 1.86 -14.96
N ARG A 184 13.78 3.01 -14.45
CA ARG A 184 13.37 4.34 -14.96
C ARG A 184 13.79 4.57 -16.40
N LEU A 185 14.85 3.91 -16.86
CA LEU A 185 15.29 4.01 -18.25
C LEU A 185 14.20 3.51 -19.20
N ILE A 186 13.58 2.36 -18.87
CA ILE A 186 12.44 1.82 -19.62
C ILE A 186 11.18 2.65 -19.40
N GLN A 187 10.85 3.01 -18.16
CA GLN A 187 9.62 3.74 -17.84
C GLN A 187 9.52 5.11 -18.54
N ARG A 188 10.66 5.75 -18.83
CA ARG A 188 10.70 7.03 -19.58
C ARG A 188 10.41 6.85 -21.07
N ALA A 189 10.69 5.69 -21.63
CA ALA A 189 10.44 5.37 -23.03
C ALA A 189 9.01 4.85 -23.28
N GLU A 190 8.39 4.25 -22.26
CA GLU A 190 7.03 3.72 -22.33
C GLU A 190 5.99 4.86 -22.45
N PRO A 191 5.09 4.85 -23.45
CA PRO A 191 4.01 5.82 -23.58
C PRO A 191 3.03 5.76 -22.39
N ARG A 192 2.61 6.93 -21.91
CA ARG A 192 1.55 7.02 -20.90
C ARG A 192 0.18 6.78 -21.54
N PRO A 193 -0.78 6.16 -20.82
CA PRO A 193 -2.15 6.07 -21.29
C PRO A 193 -2.77 7.48 -21.44
N SER A 194 -3.75 7.62 -22.34
CA SER A 194 -4.52 8.86 -22.46
C SER A 194 -5.22 9.22 -21.14
N PRO A 195 -5.40 10.51 -20.80
CA PRO A 195 -6.07 10.94 -19.58
C PRO A 195 -7.42 10.25 -19.33
N ASP A 196 -8.31 10.16 -20.33
CA ASP A 196 -9.64 9.56 -20.14
C ASP A 196 -9.58 8.07 -19.83
N ARG A 197 -8.72 7.32 -20.54
CA ARG A 197 -8.48 5.89 -20.27
C ARG A 197 -7.90 5.67 -18.87
N PHE A 198 -7.03 6.57 -18.41
CA PHE A 198 -6.48 6.50 -17.07
C PHE A 198 -7.52 6.87 -15.99
N ASP A 199 -8.34 7.90 -16.21
CA ASP A 199 -9.45 8.27 -15.31
C ASP A 199 -10.43 7.11 -15.14
N GLN A 200 -10.77 6.42 -16.24
CA GLN A 200 -11.63 5.24 -16.18
C GLN A 200 -10.98 4.14 -15.31
N ALA A 201 -9.71 3.83 -15.54
CA ALA A 201 -9.01 2.81 -14.77
C ALA A 201 -8.89 3.15 -13.27
N VAL A 202 -8.74 4.44 -12.93
CA VAL A 202 -8.75 4.90 -11.54
C VAL A 202 -10.13 4.72 -10.92
N ALA A 203 -11.22 5.06 -11.62
CA ALA A 203 -12.57 4.84 -11.13
C ALA A 203 -12.85 3.34 -10.88
N GLU A 204 -12.46 2.47 -11.80
CA GLU A 204 -12.60 1.01 -11.63
C GLU A 204 -11.75 0.46 -10.47
N ALA A 205 -10.56 1.03 -10.23
CA ALA A 205 -9.72 0.68 -9.09
C ALA A 205 -10.34 1.14 -7.75
N ILE A 206 -11.01 2.30 -7.73
CA ILE A 206 -11.80 2.75 -6.58
C ILE A 206 -12.96 1.79 -6.32
N ASP A 207 -13.69 1.38 -7.36
CA ASP A 207 -14.80 0.43 -7.22
C ASP A 207 -14.34 -0.91 -6.61
N GLU A 208 -13.15 -1.39 -6.98
CA GLU A 208 -12.53 -2.57 -6.37
C GLU A 208 -12.24 -2.36 -4.87
N CYS A 209 -11.65 -1.23 -4.50
CA CYS A 209 -11.39 -0.89 -3.10
C CYS A 209 -12.69 -0.80 -2.27
N LEU A 210 -13.72 -0.14 -2.80
CA LEU A 210 -15.03 -0.02 -2.16
C LEU A 210 -15.70 -1.39 -1.95
N ALA A 211 -15.60 -2.27 -2.94
CA ALA A 211 -16.09 -3.64 -2.87
C ALA A 211 -15.31 -4.51 -1.87
N ALA A 212 -14.06 -4.14 -1.56
CA ALA A 212 -13.26 -4.74 -0.50
C ALA A 212 -13.50 -4.13 0.89
N GLY A 213 -14.28 -3.05 0.98
CA GLY A 213 -14.68 -2.40 2.24
C GLY A 213 -13.79 -1.21 2.60
N LEU A 214 -12.86 -0.83 1.72
CA LEU A 214 -12.09 0.39 1.90
C LEU A 214 -12.99 1.59 1.63
N THR A 215 -12.99 2.58 2.52
CA THR A 215 -13.61 3.91 2.31
C THR A 215 -12.56 4.96 1.96
N GLY A 216 -11.28 4.64 2.18
CA GLY A 216 -10.17 5.46 1.75
C GLY A 216 -8.82 4.75 1.78
N ILE A 217 -7.79 5.47 1.36
CA ILE A 217 -6.40 5.02 1.35
C ILE A 217 -5.45 6.16 1.68
N HIS A 218 -4.21 5.79 1.99
CA HIS A 218 -3.08 6.69 1.84
C HIS A 218 -2.25 6.26 0.62
N GLU A 219 -2.31 7.05 -0.46
CA GLU A 219 -1.54 6.83 -1.69
C GLU A 219 -0.07 7.21 -1.48
N MET A 220 0.83 6.23 -1.63
CA MET A 220 2.24 6.42 -1.34
C MET A 220 3.07 6.64 -2.61
N GLY A 221 3.45 7.90 -2.87
CA GLY A 221 4.31 8.24 -3.99
C GLY A 221 3.56 8.55 -5.28
N ALA A 222 2.49 9.34 -5.18
CA ALA A 222 1.77 9.83 -6.35
C ALA A 222 2.63 10.78 -7.20
N GLU A 223 2.38 10.76 -8.50
CA GLU A 223 2.89 11.74 -9.47
C GLU A 223 1.80 12.71 -9.93
N LEU A 224 2.20 13.83 -10.54
CA LEU A 224 1.28 14.87 -11.02
C LEU A 224 0.14 14.35 -11.90
N TYR A 225 0.40 13.35 -12.75
CA TYR A 225 -0.64 12.81 -13.62
C TYR A 225 -1.74 12.07 -12.86
N ALA A 226 -1.39 11.40 -11.75
CA ALA A 226 -2.36 10.74 -10.89
C ALA A 226 -3.21 11.77 -10.15
N ILE A 227 -2.58 12.79 -9.59
CA ILE A 227 -3.29 13.85 -8.87
C ILE A 227 -4.21 14.63 -9.82
N ALA A 228 -3.78 14.86 -11.07
CA ALA A 228 -4.62 15.45 -12.10
C ALA A 228 -5.84 14.55 -12.44
N SER A 229 -5.66 13.22 -12.45
CA SER A 229 -6.77 12.27 -12.63
C SER A 229 -7.74 12.32 -11.45
N TYR A 230 -7.23 12.30 -10.22
CA TYR A 230 -8.03 12.40 -9.01
C TYR A 230 -8.86 13.69 -8.99
N ARG A 231 -8.25 14.83 -9.35
CA ARG A 231 -8.92 16.13 -9.47
C ARG A 231 -10.06 16.07 -10.49
N ARG A 232 -9.82 15.58 -11.70
CA ARG A 232 -10.88 15.44 -12.73
C ARG A 232 -12.02 14.54 -12.27
N LEU A 233 -11.71 13.43 -11.60
CA LEU A 233 -12.73 12.52 -11.09
C LEU A 233 -13.55 13.15 -9.97
N VAL A 234 -12.92 13.90 -9.06
CA VAL A 234 -13.62 14.68 -8.03
C VAL A 234 -14.55 15.71 -8.67
N GLU A 235 -14.05 16.52 -9.61
CA GLU A 235 -14.84 17.55 -10.32
C GLU A 235 -16.04 16.96 -11.07
N ARG A 236 -15.90 15.73 -11.56
CA ARG A 236 -16.97 14.98 -12.26
C ARG A 236 -17.91 14.22 -11.30
N GLY A 237 -17.71 14.30 -9.98
CA GLY A 237 -18.48 13.54 -9.00
C GLY A 237 -18.26 12.02 -9.05
N ARG A 238 -17.13 11.57 -9.60
CA ARG A 238 -16.76 10.15 -9.81
C ARG A 238 -15.58 9.72 -8.91
N PHE A 239 -15.43 10.34 -7.76
CA PHE A 239 -14.43 9.97 -6.74
C PHE A 239 -15.11 9.73 -5.38
N PRO A 240 -15.90 8.65 -5.24
CA PRO A 240 -16.65 8.32 -4.01
C PRO A 240 -15.74 7.70 -2.92
N PHE A 241 -14.56 8.30 -2.70
CA PHE A 241 -13.46 7.71 -1.92
C PHE A 241 -12.66 8.80 -1.19
N ARG A 242 -11.88 8.42 -0.18
CA ARG A 242 -10.92 9.31 0.49
C ARG A 242 -9.48 8.93 0.16
N ASN A 243 -8.64 9.91 -0.13
CA ASN A 243 -7.25 9.66 -0.47
C ASN A 243 -6.31 10.67 0.18
N TYR A 244 -5.51 10.21 1.14
CA TYR A 244 -4.40 10.98 1.69
C TYR A 244 -3.13 10.69 0.88
N VAL A 245 -2.63 11.70 0.17
CA VAL A 245 -1.59 11.51 -0.84
C VAL A 245 -0.23 11.94 -0.31
N ALA A 246 0.73 11.03 -0.37
CA ALA A 246 2.15 11.33 -0.31
C ALA A 246 2.70 11.48 -1.73
N VAL A 247 3.28 12.63 -2.07
CA VAL A 247 3.89 12.85 -3.40
C VAL A 247 5.26 12.18 -3.48
N ALA A 248 5.63 11.68 -4.65
CA ALA A 248 6.91 11.01 -4.84
C ALA A 248 8.07 12.01 -4.88
N ALA A 249 8.94 12.03 -3.85
CA ALA A 249 10.14 12.88 -3.86
C ALA A 249 11.10 12.54 -5.01
N ARG A 250 11.11 11.26 -5.42
CA ARG A 250 11.91 10.77 -6.55
C ARG A 250 11.50 11.36 -7.91
N SER A 251 10.31 11.94 -8.02
CA SER A 251 9.88 12.69 -9.20
C SER A 251 10.21 14.16 -8.98
N GLU A 252 11.33 14.61 -9.52
CA GLU A 252 11.79 15.99 -9.42
C GLU A 252 10.70 16.97 -9.88
N SER A 253 10.01 16.64 -10.98
CA SER A 253 8.89 17.44 -11.49
C SER A 253 7.71 17.52 -10.53
N THR A 254 7.36 16.41 -9.86
CA THR A 254 6.25 16.41 -8.89
C THR A 254 6.65 17.18 -7.64
N TRP A 255 7.83 16.90 -7.08
CA TRP A 255 8.28 17.58 -5.88
C TRP A 255 8.48 19.08 -6.10
N ALA A 256 9.03 19.51 -7.24
CA ALA A 256 9.19 20.92 -7.56
C ALA A 256 7.86 21.69 -7.49
N VAL A 257 6.78 21.13 -8.06
CA VAL A 257 5.44 21.75 -8.00
C VAL A 257 4.94 21.86 -6.56
N TYR A 258 5.01 20.79 -5.76
CA TYR A 258 4.48 20.82 -4.39
C TYR A 258 5.37 21.55 -3.39
N ARG A 259 6.68 21.60 -3.64
CA ARG A 259 7.61 22.43 -2.89
C ARG A 259 7.27 23.91 -3.02
N GLU A 260 6.84 24.34 -4.20
CA GLU A 260 6.47 25.75 -4.46
C GLU A 260 5.06 26.09 -3.93
N ASN A 261 4.11 25.16 -4.01
CA ASN A 261 2.70 25.43 -3.72
C ASN A 261 2.24 24.99 -2.31
N GLY A 262 2.98 24.09 -1.66
CA GLY A 262 2.59 23.52 -0.37
C GLY A 262 1.51 22.43 -0.48
N PRO A 263 1.04 21.90 0.67
CA PRO A 263 -0.06 20.93 0.73
C PRO A 263 -1.36 21.47 0.12
N GLU A 264 -2.19 20.59 -0.44
CA GLU A 264 -3.48 20.96 -1.02
C GLU A 264 -4.61 20.00 -0.61
N THR A 265 -5.84 20.50 -0.62
CA THR A 265 -7.07 19.72 -0.42
C THR A 265 -7.99 19.90 -1.61
N ILE A 266 -8.54 18.80 -2.14
CA ILE A 266 -9.37 18.76 -3.34
C ILE A 266 -10.71 18.09 -3.00
N GLY A 267 -11.82 18.69 -3.41
CA GLY A 267 -13.16 18.10 -3.28
C GLY A 267 -13.63 17.93 -1.85
N ASP A 268 -13.49 18.97 -1.02
CA ASP A 268 -13.93 18.96 0.38
C ASP A 268 -13.32 17.81 1.20
N GLY A 269 -12.00 17.64 1.10
CA GLY A 269 -11.27 16.62 1.85
C GLY A 269 -11.29 15.21 1.23
N ARG A 270 -11.92 15.01 0.06
CA ARG A 270 -11.84 13.72 -0.66
C ARG A 270 -10.42 13.35 -1.06
N VAL A 271 -9.61 14.33 -1.45
CA VAL A 271 -8.17 14.13 -1.67
C VAL A 271 -7.40 15.18 -0.89
N VAL A 272 -6.46 14.73 -0.06
CA VAL A 272 -5.57 15.59 0.72
C VAL A 272 -4.13 15.26 0.33
N VAL A 273 -3.48 16.15 -0.40
CA VAL A 273 -2.05 16.00 -0.72
C VAL A 273 -1.27 16.64 0.41
N GLY A 274 -0.79 15.81 1.34
CA GLY A 274 -0.27 16.28 2.63
C GLY A 274 1.03 15.62 3.07
N ALA A 275 1.61 14.74 2.27
CA ALA A 275 2.85 14.05 2.61
C ALA A 275 3.88 14.01 1.46
N LEU A 276 5.12 13.72 1.81
CA LEU A 276 6.23 13.42 0.90
C LEU A 276 6.70 11.98 1.13
N LYS A 277 6.77 11.16 0.06
CA LYS A 277 7.27 9.78 0.10
C LYS A 277 8.75 9.72 -0.31
N LEU A 278 9.58 9.19 0.58
CA LEU A 278 11.01 8.90 0.38
C LEU A 278 11.24 7.38 0.30
N MET A 279 12.39 6.96 -0.28
CA MET A 279 12.80 5.56 -0.43
C MET A 279 14.22 5.35 0.08
N ALA A 280 14.39 4.75 1.26
CA ALA A 280 15.71 4.51 1.86
C ALA A 280 16.44 3.31 1.24
N ASP A 281 15.72 2.25 0.88
CA ASP A 281 16.25 1.00 0.33
C ASP A 281 15.30 0.30 -0.65
N GLY A 282 15.68 -0.89 -1.13
CA GLY A 282 14.84 -1.76 -1.96
C GLY A 282 13.98 -2.72 -1.12
N ALA A 283 13.60 -3.86 -1.71
CA ALA A 283 12.83 -4.90 -1.03
C ALA A 283 13.68 -6.10 -0.61
N LEU A 284 13.23 -6.80 0.43
CA LEU A 284 13.83 -8.05 0.87
C LEU A 284 13.74 -9.10 -0.25
N GLY A 285 12.60 -9.12 -0.97
CA GLY A 285 12.25 -9.91 -2.16
C GLY A 285 13.37 -10.11 -3.18
N SER A 286 14.02 -9.00 -3.52
CA SER A 286 14.99 -8.84 -4.61
C SER A 286 16.42 -8.66 -4.09
N ARG A 287 16.63 -8.83 -2.77
CA ARG A 287 17.87 -8.50 -2.05
C ARG A 287 18.30 -7.03 -2.18
N GLY A 288 17.32 -6.14 -2.36
CA GLY A 288 17.52 -4.69 -2.42
C GLY A 288 17.42 -4.01 -1.05
N ALA A 289 16.78 -4.63 -0.06
CA ALA A 289 16.66 -4.07 1.28
C ALA A 289 18.05 -3.97 1.95
N ALA A 290 18.37 -2.81 2.53
CA ALA A 290 19.70 -2.53 3.06
C ALA A 290 19.86 -3.14 4.45
N LEU A 291 20.76 -4.12 4.57
CA LEU A 291 21.03 -4.85 5.80
C LEU A 291 22.33 -4.40 6.46
N HIS A 292 22.43 -4.52 7.80
CA HIS A 292 23.69 -4.28 8.52
C HIS A 292 24.74 -5.33 8.15
N ASP A 293 24.31 -6.60 8.13
CA ASP A 293 25.12 -7.74 7.72
C ASP A 293 24.68 -8.27 6.36
N ALA A 294 25.54 -9.05 5.69
CA ALA A 294 25.21 -9.62 4.39
C ALA A 294 23.97 -10.52 4.43
N TYR A 295 23.27 -10.65 3.30
CA TYR A 295 22.23 -11.65 3.11
C TYR A 295 22.81 -13.05 3.36
N CYS A 296 22.11 -13.88 4.12
CA CYS A 296 22.55 -15.24 4.43
C CYS A 296 22.64 -16.14 3.18
N ASP A 297 21.78 -15.87 2.18
CA ASP A 297 21.71 -16.60 0.91
C ASP A 297 22.46 -15.91 -0.25
N ASP A 298 23.13 -14.78 0.00
CA ASP A 298 23.91 -14.03 -0.98
C ASP A 298 25.12 -13.33 -0.31
N PRO A 299 26.19 -14.10 0.01
CA PRO A 299 27.32 -13.59 0.76
C PRO A 299 28.00 -12.39 0.09
N GLY A 300 28.24 -11.33 0.87
CA GLY A 300 28.85 -10.09 0.40
C GLY A 300 27.85 -9.04 -0.13
N ASN A 301 26.59 -9.42 -0.34
CA ASN A 301 25.52 -8.47 -0.65
C ASN A 301 24.88 -7.96 0.64
N THR A 302 24.81 -6.64 0.84
CA THR A 302 24.13 -5.99 1.98
C THR A 302 22.94 -5.13 1.53
N GLY A 303 22.46 -5.31 0.30
CA GLY A 303 21.39 -4.53 -0.30
C GLY A 303 21.82 -3.14 -0.74
N LEU A 304 20.83 -2.26 -0.96
CA LEU A 304 21.01 -0.97 -1.61
C LEU A 304 20.52 0.15 -0.70
N VAL A 305 21.42 1.11 -0.39
CA VAL A 305 21.01 2.40 0.17
C VAL A 305 20.69 3.32 -1.01
N LEU A 306 19.41 3.60 -1.22
CA LEU A 306 18.93 4.38 -2.37
C LEU A 306 19.12 5.89 -2.16
N ILE A 307 18.96 6.37 -0.93
CA ILE A 307 19.22 7.75 -0.54
C ILE A 307 20.05 7.78 0.76
N PRO A 308 21.10 8.60 0.84
CA PRO A 308 21.86 8.82 2.07
C PRO A 308 21.01 9.41 3.22
N SER A 309 21.42 9.16 4.48
CA SER A 309 20.70 9.62 5.68
C SER A 309 20.68 11.15 5.84
N ASP A 310 21.74 11.84 5.40
CA ASP A 310 21.79 13.31 5.36
C ASP A 310 20.80 13.90 4.35
N GLU A 311 20.58 13.22 3.23
CA GLU A 311 19.57 13.61 2.25
C GLU A 311 18.14 13.37 2.78
N ILE A 312 17.89 12.27 3.50
CA ILE A 312 16.62 12.06 4.23
C ILE A 312 16.41 13.20 5.22
N THR A 313 17.43 13.59 5.98
CA THR A 313 17.36 14.69 6.96
C THR A 313 17.02 16.01 6.25
N ARG A 314 17.72 16.32 5.16
CA ARG A 314 17.52 17.55 4.38
C ARG A 314 16.10 17.64 3.83
N LEU A 315 15.62 16.59 3.17
CA LEU A 315 14.26 16.52 2.62
C LEU A 315 13.20 16.55 3.73
N THR A 316 13.48 15.95 4.89
CA THR A 316 12.58 15.99 6.04
C THR A 316 12.40 17.42 6.55
N LEU A 317 13.50 18.16 6.72
CA LEU A 317 13.45 19.56 7.14
C LEU A 317 12.73 20.45 6.13
N GLU A 318 12.99 20.25 4.84
CA GLU A 318 12.35 20.98 3.75
C GLU A 318 10.84 20.72 3.73
N ALA A 319 10.43 19.46 3.69
CA ALA A 319 9.02 19.07 3.59
C ALA A 319 8.23 19.45 4.85
N ALA A 320 8.77 19.20 6.04
CA ALA A 320 8.13 19.56 7.30
C ALA A 320 8.00 21.08 7.46
N GLY A 321 9.00 21.85 7.03
CA GLY A 321 8.96 23.31 7.01
C GLY A 321 7.86 23.87 6.09
N LEU A 322 7.42 23.09 5.09
CA LEU A 322 6.31 23.41 4.20
C LEU A 322 4.96 22.82 4.65
N GLY A 323 4.92 22.13 5.80
CA GLY A 323 3.70 21.53 6.35
C GLY A 323 3.41 20.09 5.89
N PHE A 324 4.28 19.49 5.08
CA PHE A 324 4.13 18.09 4.68
C PHE A 324 4.53 17.13 5.81
N GLN A 325 3.80 16.04 5.95
CA GLN A 325 4.28 14.84 6.65
C GLN A 325 5.34 14.14 5.80
N VAL A 326 6.28 13.44 6.42
CA VAL A 326 7.31 12.67 5.72
C VAL A 326 7.08 11.19 5.98
N CYS A 327 7.02 10.41 4.90
CA CYS A 327 6.84 8.97 4.91
C CYS A 327 8.06 8.34 4.22
N VAL A 328 8.83 7.52 4.93
CA VAL A 328 10.09 6.95 4.42
C VAL A 328 9.97 5.44 4.32
N HIS A 329 10.07 4.88 3.11
CA HIS A 329 10.23 3.43 2.93
C HIS A 329 11.56 2.98 3.53
N ALA A 330 11.50 2.00 4.43
CA ALA A 330 12.66 1.30 4.97
C ALA A 330 12.30 -0.16 5.32
N ILE A 331 12.86 -1.11 4.57
CA ILE A 331 12.62 -2.54 4.79
C ILE A 331 13.73 -3.17 5.63
N GLY A 332 14.99 -3.00 5.22
CA GLY A 332 16.14 -3.60 5.89
C GLY A 332 16.46 -2.95 7.24
N ASP A 333 17.14 -3.69 8.11
CA ASP A 333 17.50 -3.22 9.45
C ASP A 333 18.42 -1.99 9.40
N ARG A 334 19.41 -1.98 8.49
CA ARG A 334 20.26 -0.80 8.26
C ARG A 334 19.48 0.38 7.69
N ALA A 335 18.53 0.15 6.78
CA ALA A 335 17.69 1.23 6.26
C ALA A 335 16.82 1.87 7.36
N ASN A 336 16.26 1.04 8.25
CA ASN A 336 15.47 1.50 9.39
C ASN A 336 16.33 2.31 10.37
N THR A 337 17.52 1.82 10.75
CA THR A 337 18.46 2.57 11.61
C THR A 337 18.79 3.94 11.00
N LEU A 338 19.19 3.97 9.71
CA LEU A 338 19.58 5.21 9.02
C LEU A 338 18.41 6.21 8.87
N THR A 339 17.20 5.70 8.70
CA THR A 339 15.98 6.50 8.64
C THR A 339 15.68 7.12 9.99
N LEU A 340 15.71 6.34 11.07
CA LEU A 340 15.48 6.84 12.43
C LEU A 340 16.55 7.85 12.86
N ASP A 341 17.81 7.65 12.46
CA ASP A 341 18.89 8.63 12.66
C ASP A 341 18.58 9.96 11.96
N ALA A 342 18.10 9.90 10.71
CA ALA A 342 17.74 11.09 9.95
C ALA A 342 16.55 11.84 10.56
N LEU A 343 15.52 11.11 11.01
CA LEU A 343 14.36 11.71 11.69
C LEU A 343 14.77 12.35 13.02
N GLU A 344 15.62 11.70 13.82
CA GLU A 344 16.17 12.25 15.07
C GLU A 344 16.97 13.53 14.81
N ALA A 345 17.81 13.55 13.76
CA ALA A 345 18.55 14.73 13.35
C ALA A 345 17.66 15.88 12.87
N ALA A 346 16.56 15.59 12.18
CA ALA A 346 15.58 16.59 11.74
C ALA A 346 14.76 17.16 12.91
N LEU A 347 14.34 16.31 13.85
CA LEU A 347 13.62 16.69 15.07
C LEU A 347 14.45 17.59 15.99
N ALA A 348 15.78 17.40 16.03
CA ALA A 348 16.68 18.27 16.78
C ALA A 348 16.77 19.72 16.23
N ARG A 349 16.29 19.97 15.01
CA ARG A 349 16.47 21.24 14.28
C ARG A 349 15.16 22.02 14.06
N GLY A 350 14.03 21.53 14.53
CA GLY A 350 12.77 22.25 14.43
C GLY A 350 11.72 21.72 15.40
N PRO A 351 10.86 22.58 15.96
CA PRO A 351 9.71 22.11 16.71
C PRO A 351 8.67 21.57 15.71
N TRP A 352 8.58 20.24 15.60
CA TRP A 352 7.57 19.56 14.78
C TRP A 352 6.57 18.84 15.68
N PRO A 353 5.73 19.53 16.47
CA PRO A 353 4.95 18.93 17.56
C PRO A 353 3.91 17.90 17.08
N ASP A 354 3.45 18.00 15.83
CA ASP A 354 2.50 17.07 15.21
C ASP A 354 3.06 16.51 13.89
N HIS A 355 4.34 16.14 13.91
CA HIS A 355 5.04 15.65 12.72
C HIS A 355 4.49 14.34 12.19
N ARG A 356 4.16 13.41 13.11
CA ARG A 356 3.71 12.04 12.84
C ARG A 356 4.50 11.39 11.71
N PHE A 357 5.81 11.62 11.64
CA PHE A 357 6.65 11.08 10.58
C PHE A 357 6.55 9.57 10.57
N ARG A 358 6.52 8.99 9.38
CA ARG A 358 6.25 7.58 9.19
C ARG A 358 7.46 6.86 8.62
N VAL A 359 7.72 5.67 9.17
CA VAL A 359 8.60 4.69 8.54
C VAL A 359 7.70 3.64 7.92
N GLU A 360 7.67 3.61 6.60
CA GLU A 360 6.89 2.66 5.82
C GLU A 360 7.60 1.31 5.78
N HIS A 361 6.80 0.26 5.87
CA HIS A 361 7.17 -1.14 6.07
C HIS A 361 7.70 -1.42 7.48
N ALA A 362 8.75 -0.71 7.91
CA ALA A 362 9.46 -0.97 9.17
C ALA A 362 9.70 -2.49 9.37
N GLN A 363 10.04 -3.16 8.27
CA GLN A 363 9.81 -4.59 8.10
C GLN A 363 10.79 -5.42 8.92
N ILE A 364 12.05 -4.99 8.97
CA ILE A 364 13.12 -5.62 9.73
C ILE A 364 13.75 -4.55 10.60
N LEU A 365 13.64 -4.70 11.91
CA LEU A 365 14.16 -3.76 12.89
C LEU A 365 15.26 -4.43 13.71
N THR A 366 16.22 -3.63 14.17
CA THR A 366 17.06 -4.08 15.28
C THR A 366 16.29 -3.92 16.60
N GLU A 367 16.63 -4.72 17.62
CA GLU A 367 16.05 -4.54 18.97
C GLU A 367 16.28 -3.13 19.52
N ARG A 368 17.36 -2.46 19.08
CA ARG A 368 17.69 -1.08 19.47
C ARG A 368 16.82 -0.03 18.79
N ASP A 369 16.29 -0.32 17.60
CA ASP A 369 15.48 0.61 16.82
C ASP A 369 14.02 0.63 17.26
N ILE A 370 13.46 -0.49 17.72
CA ILE A 370 12.07 -0.61 18.20
C ILE A 370 11.68 0.51 19.20
N PRO A 371 12.40 0.73 20.33
CA PRO A 371 12.02 1.79 21.28
C PRO A 371 12.22 3.22 20.75
N ARG A 372 12.95 3.40 19.62
CA ARG A 372 13.16 4.73 19.03
C ARG A 372 11.87 5.29 18.43
N PHE A 373 10.97 4.46 17.90
CA PHE A 373 9.69 4.91 17.38
C PHE A 373 8.91 5.71 18.43
N ARG A 374 8.75 5.17 19.64
CA ARG A 374 8.09 5.86 20.75
C ARG A 374 8.84 7.13 21.18
N ARG A 375 10.17 7.05 21.27
CA ARG A 375 11.02 8.19 21.70
C ARG A 375 10.92 9.36 20.73
N LEU A 376 10.91 9.07 19.43
CA LEU A 376 10.90 10.06 18.37
C LEU A 376 9.49 10.51 17.98
N GLY A 377 8.44 9.84 18.45
CA GLY A 377 7.07 10.07 17.96
C GLY A 377 6.84 9.63 16.51
N ALA A 378 7.75 8.82 15.96
CA ALA A 378 7.62 8.26 14.62
C ALA A 378 6.64 7.09 14.63
N LEU A 379 5.90 6.92 13.53
CA LEU A 379 4.90 5.87 13.37
C LEU A 379 5.42 4.77 12.45
N PRO A 380 5.41 3.50 12.88
CA PRO A 380 5.58 2.38 11.95
C PRO A 380 4.30 2.22 11.12
N SER A 381 4.43 2.22 9.78
CA SER A 381 3.36 1.81 8.89
C SER A 381 3.70 0.47 8.25
N MET A 382 2.92 -0.57 8.55
CA MET A 382 3.34 -1.95 8.31
C MET A 382 2.27 -2.77 7.60
N GLN A 383 2.70 -3.70 6.75
CA GLN A 383 1.83 -4.55 5.95
C GLN A 383 1.82 -5.98 6.48
N ALA A 384 0.69 -6.37 7.06
CA ALA A 384 0.56 -7.69 7.67
C ALA A 384 0.66 -8.84 6.66
N THR A 385 0.18 -8.63 5.44
CA THR A 385 0.25 -9.61 4.35
C THR A 385 1.67 -9.93 3.90
N HIS A 386 2.60 -8.96 3.94
CA HIS A 386 4.02 -9.20 3.61
C HIS A 386 4.61 -10.27 4.51
N CYS A 387 4.27 -10.27 5.80
CA CYS A 387 4.70 -11.32 6.74
C CYS A 387 4.32 -12.71 6.22
N THR A 388 3.05 -12.90 5.82
CA THR A 388 2.58 -14.20 5.32
C THR A 388 3.11 -14.58 3.94
N SER A 389 3.42 -13.59 3.10
CA SER A 389 4.01 -13.81 1.78
C SER A 389 5.51 -14.11 1.83
N ASP A 390 6.20 -13.55 2.82
CA ASP A 390 7.64 -13.67 3.01
C ASP A 390 8.02 -14.88 3.88
N MET A 391 7.08 -15.42 4.66
CA MET A 391 7.24 -16.55 5.60
C MET A 391 8.06 -17.72 5.02
N GLU A 392 7.84 -18.05 3.74
CA GLU A 392 8.46 -19.22 3.09
C GLU A 392 9.98 -19.06 2.84
N TRP A 393 10.49 -17.83 2.77
CA TRP A 393 11.86 -17.57 2.31
C TRP A 393 12.62 -16.54 3.15
N ALA A 394 11.96 -15.75 4.01
CA ALA A 394 12.60 -14.71 4.81
C ALA A 394 13.72 -15.25 5.71
N ALA A 395 13.54 -16.48 6.23
CA ALA A 395 14.52 -17.15 7.06
C ALA A 395 15.84 -17.44 6.32
N GLU A 396 15.76 -17.80 5.04
CA GLU A 396 16.92 -18.07 4.20
C GLU A 396 17.75 -16.80 3.96
N ARG A 397 17.08 -15.64 3.87
CA ARG A 397 17.73 -14.33 3.63
C ARG A 397 18.32 -13.72 4.88
N LEU A 398 17.60 -13.79 6.00
CA LEU A 398 17.94 -13.07 7.23
C LEU A 398 18.71 -13.92 8.24
N GLY A 399 18.50 -15.23 8.24
CA GLY A 399 18.96 -16.10 9.32
C GLY A 399 18.19 -15.86 10.64
N PRO A 400 18.40 -16.73 11.64
CA PRO A 400 17.58 -16.77 12.85
C PRO A 400 17.69 -15.51 13.71
N ASP A 401 18.84 -14.85 13.74
CA ASP A 401 19.06 -13.69 14.61
C ASP A 401 18.26 -12.47 14.17
N ARG A 402 18.34 -12.11 12.88
CA ARG A 402 17.62 -10.95 12.32
C ARG A 402 16.13 -11.19 12.17
N LEU A 403 15.70 -12.45 12.06
CA LEU A 403 14.29 -12.81 12.04
C LEU A 403 13.53 -12.32 13.28
N ARG A 404 14.16 -12.29 14.46
CA ARG A 404 13.53 -11.82 15.71
C ARG A 404 13.02 -10.39 15.64
N GLY A 405 13.67 -9.55 14.83
CA GLY A 405 13.28 -8.16 14.60
C GLY A 405 12.39 -7.96 13.37
N ALA A 406 12.05 -9.02 12.65
CA ALA A 406 11.23 -8.94 11.44
C ALA A 406 9.74 -9.02 11.79
N TYR A 407 8.93 -8.12 11.21
CA TYR A 407 7.47 -8.08 11.41
C TYR A 407 7.07 -7.98 12.89
N ALA A 408 7.79 -7.14 13.65
CA ALA A 408 7.76 -7.08 15.11
C ALA A 408 6.62 -6.22 15.69
N TRP A 409 5.37 -6.48 15.28
CA TRP A 409 4.21 -5.67 15.67
C TRP A 409 3.97 -5.61 17.18
N ARG A 410 4.00 -6.76 17.89
CA ARG A 410 3.80 -6.77 19.34
C ARG A 410 4.88 -5.95 20.04
N SER A 411 6.13 -6.14 19.66
CA SER A 411 7.25 -5.38 20.25
C SER A 411 7.13 -3.88 20.03
N LEU A 412 6.63 -3.43 18.86
CA LEU A 412 6.33 -2.01 18.63
C LEU A 412 5.16 -1.53 19.48
N LEU A 413 4.04 -2.26 19.50
CA LEU A 413 2.85 -1.90 20.29
C LEU A 413 3.15 -1.80 21.79
N GLU A 414 4.01 -2.67 22.33
CA GLU A 414 4.44 -2.63 23.73
C GLU A 414 5.22 -1.36 24.10
N THR A 415 5.81 -0.65 23.12
CA THR A 415 6.39 0.68 23.36
C THR A 415 5.34 1.79 23.50
N GLY A 416 4.07 1.50 23.18
CA GLY A 416 2.96 2.45 23.19
C GLY A 416 2.82 3.26 21.90
N VAL A 417 3.49 2.88 20.80
CA VAL A 417 3.17 3.42 19.48
C VAL A 417 1.98 2.71 18.87
N VAL A 418 1.27 3.40 17.97
CA VAL A 418 0.26 2.79 17.10
C VAL A 418 0.91 2.35 15.79
N ILE A 419 0.30 1.40 15.10
CA ILE A 419 0.76 0.93 13.78
C ILE A 419 -0.25 1.35 12.73
N ALA A 420 0.21 2.07 11.71
CA ALA A 420 -0.62 2.39 10.55
C ALA A 420 -0.65 1.20 9.59
N GLY A 421 -1.76 0.44 9.57
CA GLY A 421 -1.89 -0.80 8.81
C GLY A 421 -2.21 -0.55 7.35
N GLY A 422 -1.60 -1.33 6.46
CA GLY A 422 -1.89 -1.29 5.03
C GLY A 422 -1.57 -2.61 4.34
N SER A 423 -1.82 -2.67 3.04
CA SER A 423 -1.51 -3.86 2.23
C SER A 423 -0.37 -3.66 1.25
N ASP A 424 -0.04 -2.42 0.88
CA ASP A 424 0.86 -2.11 -0.24
C ASP A 424 0.33 -2.63 -1.58
N PHE A 425 -1.01 -2.66 -1.75
CA PHE A 425 -1.61 -3.04 -3.04
C PHE A 425 -1.09 -2.13 -4.17
N PRO A 426 -0.88 -2.66 -5.40
CA PRO A 426 -1.21 -4.02 -5.85
C PRO A 426 -0.04 -5.02 -5.69
N VAL A 427 0.93 -4.80 -4.79
CA VAL A 427 1.88 -5.86 -4.41
C VAL A 427 1.10 -7.00 -3.76
N GLU A 428 0.28 -6.65 -2.77
CA GLU A 428 -0.70 -7.54 -2.14
C GLU A 428 -2.13 -7.20 -2.58
N SER A 429 -3.08 -8.03 -2.13
CA SER A 429 -4.50 -7.79 -2.34
C SER A 429 -4.99 -6.57 -1.53
N PRO A 430 -5.87 -5.72 -2.09
CA PRO A 430 -6.45 -4.57 -1.38
C PRO A 430 -7.46 -4.95 -0.28
N SER A 431 -7.74 -6.24 -0.06
CA SER A 431 -8.70 -6.67 0.97
C SER A 431 -8.11 -6.48 2.39
N PRO A 432 -8.70 -5.60 3.23
CA PRO A 432 -8.23 -5.41 4.60
C PRO A 432 -8.33 -6.69 5.41
N PHE A 433 -9.32 -7.55 5.11
CA PHE A 433 -9.55 -8.81 5.83
C PHE A 433 -8.39 -9.81 5.66
N HIS A 434 -7.65 -9.75 4.56
CA HIS A 434 -6.40 -10.51 4.43
C HIS A 434 -5.32 -9.97 5.37
N GLY A 435 -5.19 -8.65 5.49
CA GLY A 435 -4.29 -7.99 6.44
C GLY A 435 -4.66 -8.28 7.90
N LEU A 436 -5.94 -8.18 8.25
CA LEU A 436 -6.46 -8.51 9.58
C LEU A 436 -6.17 -9.97 9.95
N TYR A 437 -6.44 -10.91 9.04
CA TYR A 437 -6.11 -12.32 9.25
C TYR A 437 -4.62 -12.53 9.43
N ALA A 438 -3.78 -11.92 8.59
CA ALA A 438 -2.33 -12.03 8.70
C ALA A 438 -1.79 -11.46 10.02
N ALA A 439 -2.35 -10.34 10.51
CA ALA A 439 -1.93 -9.72 11.76
C ALA A 439 -2.33 -10.55 13.01
N VAL A 440 -3.54 -11.14 12.99
CA VAL A 440 -4.09 -11.91 14.12
C VAL A 440 -3.58 -13.36 14.12
N ALA A 441 -3.67 -14.04 12.99
CA ALA A 441 -3.32 -15.46 12.90
C ALA A 441 -1.83 -15.67 12.60
N ARG A 442 -1.18 -14.75 11.88
CA ARG A 442 0.18 -14.90 11.33
C ARG A 442 0.37 -16.22 10.58
N ARG A 443 -0.60 -16.55 9.72
CA ARG A 443 -0.64 -17.79 8.93
C ARG A 443 -0.89 -17.50 7.46
N PRO A 444 -0.33 -18.29 6.52
CA PRO A 444 -0.64 -18.16 5.12
C PRO A 444 -2.11 -18.51 4.86
N ARG A 445 -2.69 -17.90 3.82
CA ARG A 445 -4.11 -18.10 3.46
C ARG A 445 -4.43 -19.56 3.07
N SER A 446 -3.43 -20.32 2.60
CA SER A 446 -3.52 -21.73 2.20
C SER A 446 -3.74 -22.71 3.37
N GLY A 447 -3.47 -22.31 4.62
CA GLY A 447 -4.06 -22.96 5.80
C GLY A 447 -3.29 -24.09 6.49
N GLU A 448 -1.96 -24.20 6.38
CA GLU A 448 -1.23 -25.36 6.96
C GLU A 448 -0.18 -25.03 8.05
N ASP A 449 -0.06 -23.79 8.53
CA ASP A 449 0.97 -23.41 9.50
C ASP A 449 0.43 -23.18 10.93
N ARG A 450 1.21 -23.56 11.95
CA ARG A 450 0.99 -23.21 13.36
C ARG A 450 1.04 -21.70 13.60
N GLY A 451 1.64 -20.96 12.68
CA GLY A 451 1.75 -19.50 12.68
C GLY A 451 3.20 -19.09 12.93
N TRP A 452 3.69 -18.11 12.16
CA TRP A 452 5.08 -17.70 12.17
C TRP A 452 5.31 -16.54 13.14
N GLN A 453 6.22 -16.71 14.12
CA GLN A 453 6.45 -15.75 15.22
C GLN A 453 5.14 -15.34 15.94
N PRO A 454 4.40 -16.30 16.55
CA PRO A 454 3.08 -16.05 17.15
C PRO A 454 3.10 -15.02 18.29
N GLU A 455 4.23 -14.81 18.96
CA GLU A 455 4.45 -13.77 19.95
C GLU A 455 4.29 -12.35 19.38
N GLN A 456 4.40 -12.19 18.06
CA GLN A 456 4.23 -10.91 17.36
C GLN A 456 2.80 -10.66 16.84
N ARG A 457 1.80 -11.42 17.29
CA ARG A 457 0.40 -11.26 16.89
C ARG A 457 -0.22 -9.98 17.45
N MET A 458 -1.11 -9.38 16.67
CA MET A 458 -2.07 -8.38 17.15
C MET A 458 -3.32 -9.06 17.73
N THR A 459 -4.02 -8.37 18.64
CA THR A 459 -5.42 -8.71 18.96
C THR A 459 -6.33 -8.30 17.79
N ARG A 460 -7.58 -8.75 17.81
CA ARG A 460 -8.57 -8.36 16.78
C ARG A 460 -8.85 -6.86 16.82
N GLU A 461 -8.90 -6.29 18.03
CA GLU A 461 -9.10 -4.87 18.28
C GLU A 461 -7.93 -4.05 17.75
N GLU A 462 -6.69 -4.43 18.05
CA GLU A 462 -5.49 -3.76 17.53
C GLU A 462 -5.44 -3.84 16.00
N ALA A 463 -5.71 -5.01 15.42
CA ALA A 463 -5.75 -5.20 13.97
C ALA A 463 -6.84 -4.32 13.33
N MET A 464 -8.04 -4.27 13.90
CA MET A 464 -9.12 -3.40 13.41
C MET A 464 -8.76 -1.92 13.52
N ARG A 465 -8.18 -1.49 14.65
CA ARG A 465 -7.72 -0.09 14.83
C ARG A 465 -6.65 0.29 13.82
N SER A 466 -5.77 -0.66 13.45
CA SER A 466 -4.75 -0.46 12.42
C SER A 466 -5.29 -0.21 11.02
N PHE A 467 -6.57 -0.50 10.75
CA PHE A 467 -7.26 -0.15 9.51
C PHE A 467 -8.34 0.92 9.68
N THR A 468 -8.49 1.50 10.88
CA THR A 468 -9.51 2.54 11.16
C THR A 468 -8.90 3.72 11.90
N SER A 469 -9.04 3.78 13.23
CA SER A 469 -8.68 4.92 14.06
C SER A 469 -7.17 5.24 14.01
N TRP A 470 -6.31 4.22 13.91
CA TRP A 470 -4.86 4.45 13.84
C TRP A 470 -4.44 4.99 12.47
N ASN A 471 -5.15 4.64 11.40
CA ASN A 471 -4.90 5.21 10.08
C ASN A 471 -5.38 6.66 9.99
N ALA A 472 -6.55 6.96 10.56
CA ALA A 472 -6.99 8.36 10.69
C ALA A 472 -6.01 9.19 11.53
N TYR A 473 -5.48 8.63 12.63
CA TYR A 473 -4.41 9.27 13.40
C TYR A 473 -3.13 9.43 12.57
N ALA A 474 -2.71 8.42 11.82
CA ALA A 474 -1.49 8.50 11.02
C ALA A 474 -1.55 9.59 9.93
N SER A 475 -2.72 9.97 9.44
CA SER A 475 -2.91 11.04 8.43
C SER A 475 -3.37 12.38 8.99
N ARG A 476 -3.47 12.54 10.32
CA ARG A 476 -3.99 13.76 11.00
C ARG A 476 -5.48 14.03 10.70
N GLN A 477 -6.26 12.97 10.59
CA GLN A 477 -7.69 12.99 10.24
C GLN A 477 -8.57 12.37 11.33
N GLU A 478 -8.04 12.05 12.51
CA GLU A 478 -8.76 11.42 13.62
C GLU A 478 -9.92 12.25 14.17
N GLY A 479 -9.92 13.57 13.95
CA GLY A 479 -11.04 14.44 14.31
C GLY A 479 -12.28 14.22 13.44
N GLU A 480 -12.10 13.67 12.24
CA GLU A 480 -13.14 13.56 11.21
C GLU A 480 -13.44 12.10 10.82
N LEU A 481 -12.46 11.21 10.97
CA LEU A 481 -12.47 9.83 10.45
C LEU A 481 -12.04 8.79 11.50
N GLY A 482 -12.20 7.51 11.15
CA GLY A 482 -11.61 6.38 11.87
C GLY A 482 -12.45 5.82 13.03
N THR A 483 -13.51 6.51 13.44
CA THR A 483 -14.52 6.06 14.42
C THR A 483 -15.91 6.53 13.99
N LEU A 484 -16.96 5.95 14.59
CA LEU A 484 -18.36 6.34 14.34
C LEU A 484 -18.94 7.19 15.47
N GLU A 485 -18.14 8.12 15.97
CA GLU A 485 -18.57 9.09 16.99
C GLU A 485 -19.44 10.20 16.37
N PRO A 486 -20.45 10.72 17.10
CA PRO A 486 -21.23 11.86 16.64
C PRO A 486 -20.35 13.04 16.21
N GLY A 487 -20.65 13.62 15.05
CA GLY A 487 -19.89 14.70 14.43
C GLY A 487 -18.92 14.23 13.34
N LYS A 488 -18.42 12.99 13.38
CA LYS A 488 -17.50 12.45 12.36
C LYS A 488 -18.23 12.03 11.10
N HIS A 489 -17.49 11.83 10.01
CA HIS A 489 -18.06 11.34 8.76
C HIS A 489 -18.66 9.94 8.92
N ALA A 490 -19.81 9.72 8.28
CA ALA A 490 -20.48 8.42 8.24
C ALA A 490 -19.85 7.51 7.18
N ASP A 491 -18.58 7.19 7.38
CA ASP A 491 -17.84 6.19 6.62
C ASP A 491 -17.89 4.86 7.39
N LEU A 492 -18.52 3.83 6.82
CA LEU A 492 -18.71 2.55 7.51
C LEU A 492 -18.82 1.36 6.56
N VAL A 493 -18.62 0.18 7.13
CA VAL A 493 -18.79 -1.10 6.44
C VAL A 493 -19.68 -2.01 7.27
N VAL A 494 -20.70 -2.58 6.64
CA VAL A 494 -21.50 -3.68 7.19
C VAL A 494 -20.85 -4.98 6.74
N LEU A 495 -20.55 -5.87 7.68
CA LEU A 495 -19.76 -7.08 7.43
C LEU A 495 -20.65 -8.32 7.24
N SER A 496 -20.16 -9.29 6.46
CA SER A 496 -20.80 -10.61 6.29
C SER A 496 -20.73 -11.46 7.56
N GLU A 497 -19.66 -11.30 8.34
CA GLU A 497 -19.46 -11.93 9.65
C GLU A 497 -18.85 -10.92 10.62
N ASP A 498 -19.04 -11.16 11.92
CA ASP A 498 -18.50 -10.31 12.98
C ASP A 498 -17.02 -10.62 13.22
N VAL A 499 -16.14 -9.72 12.76
CA VAL A 499 -14.68 -9.85 12.88
C VAL A 499 -14.18 -10.05 14.31
N PHE A 500 -14.93 -9.61 15.33
CA PHE A 500 -14.54 -9.75 16.73
C PHE A 500 -14.93 -11.10 17.34
N THR A 501 -15.85 -11.85 16.70
CA THR A 501 -16.40 -13.09 17.29
C THR A 501 -16.38 -14.30 16.36
N CYS A 502 -16.22 -14.13 15.06
CA CYS A 502 -16.11 -15.25 14.11
C CYS A 502 -14.89 -16.13 14.45
N PRO A 503 -14.83 -17.40 14.03
CA PRO A 503 -13.60 -18.18 14.10
C PRO A 503 -12.41 -17.45 13.45
N GLU A 504 -11.20 -17.61 14.01
CA GLU A 504 -9.98 -16.88 13.56
C GLU A 504 -9.67 -17.13 12.07
N ASP A 505 -9.87 -18.37 11.60
CA ASP A 505 -9.66 -18.79 10.22
C ASP A 505 -10.65 -18.17 9.23
N ARG A 506 -11.82 -17.72 9.70
CA ARG A 506 -12.86 -17.07 8.90
C ARG A 506 -12.61 -15.60 8.64
N ILE A 507 -11.70 -14.95 9.39
CA ILE A 507 -11.42 -13.50 9.23
C ILE A 507 -11.08 -13.16 7.78
N LYS A 508 -10.28 -14.00 7.10
CA LYS A 508 -9.86 -13.78 5.70
C LYS A 508 -10.99 -13.87 4.67
N ASP A 509 -12.11 -14.48 5.04
CA ASP A 509 -13.26 -14.73 4.16
C ASP A 509 -14.39 -13.70 4.37
N ILE A 510 -14.22 -12.77 5.32
CA ILE A 510 -15.18 -11.69 5.55
C ILE A 510 -15.26 -10.82 4.30
N THR A 511 -16.48 -10.47 3.91
CA THR A 511 -16.76 -9.58 2.79
C THR A 511 -17.66 -8.42 3.23
N PRO A 512 -17.53 -7.24 2.62
CA PRO A 512 -18.50 -6.17 2.79
C PRO A 512 -19.86 -6.59 2.24
N VAL A 513 -20.89 -6.33 3.03
CA VAL A 513 -22.28 -6.43 2.63
C VAL A 513 -22.75 -5.06 2.12
N LEU A 514 -22.30 -3.99 2.76
CA LEU A 514 -22.64 -2.61 2.41
C LEU A 514 -21.45 -1.71 2.78
N THR A 515 -21.07 -0.78 1.90
CA THR A 515 -20.03 0.24 2.18
C THR A 515 -20.65 1.62 2.00
N LEU A 516 -20.46 2.49 3.01
CA LEU A 516 -20.88 3.89 2.98
C LEU A 516 -19.66 4.81 3.06
N VAL A 517 -19.69 5.90 2.30
CA VAL A 517 -18.71 6.99 2.38
C VAL A 517 -19.48 8.29 2.51
N GLY A 518 -19.31 9.01 3.62
CA GLY A 518 -20.06 10.22 3.89
C GLY A 518 -21.58 9.99 3.83
N GLY A 519 -22.07 8.85 4.32
CA GLY A 519 -23.49 8.51 4.31
C GLY A 519 -24.05 8.00 2.98
N ASP A 520 -23.33 8.13 1.88
CA ASP A 520 -23.75 7.61 0.58
C ASP A 520 -23.44 6.13 0.48
N VAL A 521 -24.41 5.32 0.01
CA VAL A 521 -24.17 3.91 -0.30
C VAL A 521 -23.36 3.81 -1.59
N VAL A 522 -22.09 3.43 -1.46
CA VAL A 522 -21.14 3.35 -2.59
C VAL A 522 -20.88 1.92 -3.05
N PHE A 523 -21.27 0.91 -2.25
CA PHE A 523 -21.23 -0.49 -2.63
C PHE A 523 -22.35 -1.30 -1.96
N ARG A 524 -22.93 -2.24 -2.70
CA ARG A 524 -23.89 -3.24 -2.22
C ARG A 524 -23.41 -4.64 -2.65
N GLY A 525 -23.12 -5.50 -1.68
CA GLY A 525 -22.77 -6.90 -1.90
C GLY A 525 -23.99 -7.78 -2.20
N THR A 526 -23.77 -9.04 -2.58
CA THR A 526 -24.82 -10.01 -2.98
C THR A 526 -25.82 -10.36 -1.88
N HIS A 527 -25.55 -10.01 -0.63
CA HIS A 527 -26.41 -10.24 0.54
C HIS A 527 -26.77 -8.94 1.27
N SER A 528 -26.77 -7.81 0.54
CA SER A 528 -27.12 -6.49 1.10
C SER A 528 -28.51 -6.50 1.74
N PRO A 529 -28.68 -5.94 2.95
CA PRO A 529 -30.01 -5.65 3.45
C PRO A 529 -30.72 -4.69 2.47
N ALA A 530 -32.03 -4.92 2.33
CA ALA A 530 -32.90 -4.17 1.42
C ALA A 530 -32.97 -2.70 1.84
#